data_AF-A0A8J4XV78-F1
#
_entry.id   AF-A0A8J4XV78-F1
#
_cell.length_a   1.000
_cell.length_b   1.000
_cell.length_c   1.000
_cell.angle_alpha   90.00
_cell.angle_beta   90.00
_cell.angle_gamma   90.00
#
_symmetry.space_group_name_H-M   'P 1'
#
loop_
_entity.id
_entity.type
_entity.pdbx_description
1 polymer ?
#
loop_
_entity_poly.entity_id
_entity_poly.type
_entity_poly.pdbx_seq_one_letter_code
_entity_poly.pdbx_strand_id
1 'polypeptide(L)'
;MASKVEETIRHWKFEDRVGGLCFDTTASNTGVHAGCCTLLEQKLGRPLLNLACRHHVMELILASAFKATFGDATSGPDVQLFKRFQKKWPTPIKANATIINDPRLADHDEWKRTTLEALAKAAATTRDDYKELAELTAKAIKGEVPTTFRKPGAHHYARWMAKAIYTLKMTMFKNEFELTPRELRSLQEMSVFIILIYARAWFEAHLAADAPFNDLTLFHDLHKYRDLNSKISEATVKTFKRHFWYLGTDLVGLALFSDKVTIEEKTKMVEKLAIDKDLDKKRWTTAPQDPSSVTLSDLVTKESLFSFTELKLDASFLQSPVLSWKENEAYYQGKETVQHVAVTNDPAERGIKLITDYSQILTKDESDRQALLQAVERHRRLNLNPN
;
A
#
# COMPACT_ATOMS: atom_id res chain seq x y z
N MET A 1 -13.03 20.85 -1.09
CA MET A 1 -12.92 19.59 -1.84
C MET A 1 -14.25 18.83 -1.86
N ALA A 2 -14.77 18.37 -0.72
CA ALA A 2 -16.00 17.57 -0.64
C ALA A 2 -17.20 18.13 -1.44
N SER A 3 -17.53 19.42 -1.33
CA SER A 3 -18.63 20.01 -2.11
C SER A 3 -18.44 19.91 -3.62
N LYS A 4 -17.20 20.00 -4.13
CA LYS A 4 -16.94 19.91 -5.57
C LYS A 4 -17.03 18.47 -6.08
N VAL A 5 -16.58 17.53 -5.25
CA VAL A 5 -16.73 16.10 -5.52
C VAL A 5 -18.22 15.72 -5.54
N GLU A 6 -18.99 16.17 -4.55
CA GLU A 6 -20.45 16.02 -4.52
C GLU A 6 -21.13 16.58 -5.78
N GLU A 7 -20.84 17.84 -6.13
CA GLU A 7 -21.38 18.48 -7.33
C GLU A 7 -21.09 17.65 -8.60
N THR A 8 -19.88 17.09 -8.69
CA THR A 8 -19.48 16.23 -9.81
C THR A 8 -20.28 14.92 -9.84
N ILE A 9 -20.44 14.26 -8.69
CA ILE A 9 -21.22 13.01 -8.56
C ILE A 9 -22.67 13.26 -9.00
N ARG A 10 -23.28 14.36 -8.54
CA ARG A 10 -24.66 14.73 -8.91
C ARG A 10 -24.80 15.10 -10.37
N HIS A 11 -23.83 15.85 -10.91
CA HIS A 11 -23.81 16.23 -12.31
C HIS A 11 -23.75 14.99 -13.22
N TRP A 12 -22.98 13.98 -12.84
CA TRP A 12 -22.84 12.72 -13.58
C TRP A 12 -23.93 11.69 -13.25
N LYS A 13 -24.82 11.97 -12.29
CA LYS A 13 -25.93 11.10 -11.87
C LYS A 13 -25.45 9.74 -11.36
N PHE A 14 -24.40 9.73 -10.53
CA PHE A 14 -23.78 8.52 -9.99
C PHE A 14 -23.95 8.33 -8.48
N GLU A 15 -24.84 9.09 -7.83
CA GLU A 15 -25.08 9.03 -6.37
C GLU A 15 -25.29 7.59 -5.85
N ASP A 16 -26.10 6.80 -6.55
CA ASP A 16 -26.44 5.41 -6.19
C ASP A 16 -25.42 4.37 -6.68
N ARG A 17 -24.32 4.83 -7.29
CA ARG A 17 -23.25 3.97 -7.84
C ARG A 17 -21.91 4.13 -7.12
N VAL A 18 -21.73 5.16 -6.30
CA VAL A 18 -20.50 5.36 -5.52
C VAL A 18 -20.49 4.41 -4.32
N GLY A 19 -19.79 3.28 -4.37
CA GLY A 19 -19.70 2.37 -3.21
C GLY A 19 -18.62 2.74 -2.19
N GLY A 20 -17.64 3.56 -2.56
CA GLY A 20 -16.51 3.85 -1.70
C GLY A 20 -15.65 5.00 -2.15
N LEU A 21 -14.79 5.45 -1.24
CA LEU A 21 -13.83 6.54 -1.41
C LEU A 21 -12.42 5.99 -1.23
N CYS A 22 -11.56 6.15 -2.24
CA CYS A 22 -10.13 5.86 -2.12
C CYS A 22 -9.34 7.17 -1.93
N PHE A 23 -8.52 7.24 -0.88
CA PHE A 23 -7.88 8.49 -0.44
C PHE A 23 -6.55 8.25 0.29
N ASP A 24 -5.64 9.23 0.28
CA ASP A 24 -4.50 9.27 1.20
C ASP A 24 -4.99 9.55 2.64
N THR A 25 -4.31 9.00 3.65
CA THR A 25 -4.76 9.05 5.05
C THR A 25 -4.42 10.35 5.77
N THR A 26 -4.25 11.47 5.04
CA THR A 26 -4.05 12.79 5.64
C THR A 26 -5.28 13.23 6.45
N ALA A 27 -5.06 14.12 7.42
CA ALA A 27 -6.13 14.65 8.26
C ALA A 27 -7.20 15.41 7.46
N SER A 28 -6.83 16.02 6.32
CA SER A 28 -7.78 16.67 5.41
C SER A 28 -8.80 15.71 4.79
N ASN A 29 -8.44 14.44 4.63
CA ASN A 29 -9.35 13.41 4.11
C ASN A 29 -10.07 12.68 5.26
N THR A 30 -9.34 12.34 6.32
CA THR A 30 -9.80 11.41 7.38
C THR A 30 -10.35 12.08 8.64
N GLY A 31 -10.28 13.42 8.76
CA GLY A 31 -10.71 14.13 9.95
C GLY A 31 -12.18 13.86 10.31
N VAL A 32 -12.43 13.43 11.56
CA VAL A 32 -13.74 12.96 12.02
C VAL A 32 -14.87 14.01 11.91
N HIS A 33 -14.54 15.30 11.95
CA HIS A 33 -15.54 16.38 11.90
C HIS A 33 -15.55 17.14 10.57
N ALA A 34 -14.41 17.24 9.90
CA ALA A 34 -14.22 18.12 8.74
C ALA A 34 -13.39 17.48 7.62
N GLY A 35 -13.09 16.18 7.73
CA GLY A 35 -12.42 15.42 6.70
C GLY A 35 -13.31 15.28 5.46
N CYS A 36 -12.69 15.23 4.29
CA CYS A 36 -13.38 15.10 3.02
C CYS A 36 -14.34 13.90 3.00
N CYS A 37 -13.93 12.75 3.55
CA CYS A 37 -14.75 11.53 3.58
C CYS A 37 -16.01 11.71 4.42
N THR A 38 -15.87 12.23 5.65
CA THR A 38 -17.00 12.53 6.54
C THR A 38 -17.99 13.50 5.89
N LEU A 39 -17.48 14.57 5.29
CA LEU A 39 -18.33 15.58 4.65
C LEU A 39 -19.06 15.01 3.43
N LEU A 40 -18.43 14.11 2.66
CA LEU A 40 -19.06 13.47 1.51
C LEU A 40 -20.21 12.54 1.92
N GLU A 41 -20.02 11.74 2.96
CA GLU A 41 -21.08 10.87 3.49
C GLU A 41 -22.27 11.67 4.01
N GLN A 42 -22.01 12.77 4.73
CA GLN A 42 -23.07 13.69 5.19
C GLN A 42 -23.85 14.30 4.02
N LYS A 43 -23.14 14.69 2.95
CA LYS A 43 -23.75 15.30 1.76
C LYS A 43 -24.54 14.32 0.90
N LEU A 44 -24.07 13.07 0.81
CA LEU A 44 -24.75 11.99 0.10
C LEU A 44 -25.83 11.33 0.94
N GLY A 45 -25.88 11.61 2.25
CA GLY A 45 -26.90 11.11 3.17
C GLY A 45 -26.77 9.62 3.50
N ARG A 46 -25.61 9.01 3.23
CA ARG A 46 -25.36 7.58 3.46
C ARG A 46 -23.88 7.28 3.72
N PRO A 47 -23.57 6.20 4.46
CA PRO A 47 -22.19 5.75 4.64
C PRO A 47 -21.60 5.23 3.32
N LEU A 48 -20.29 5.34 3.16
CA LEU A 48 -19.50 4.79 2.06
C LEU A 48 -18.35 3.93 2.60
N LEU A 49 -17.77 3.07 1.76
CA LEU A 49 -16.52 2.39 2.13
C LEU A 49 -15.34 3.36 2.14
N ASN A 50 -14.56 3.32 3.22
CA ASN A 50 -13.36 4.14 3.37
C ASN A 50 -12.11 3.35 2.95
N LEU A 51 -11.84 3.31 1.64
CA LEU A 51 -10.74 2.57 1.02
C LEU A 51 -9.42 3.34 1.12
N ALA A 52 -8.93 3.51 2.36
CA ALA A 52 -7.67 4.18 2.63
C ALA A 52 -6.53 3.63 1.75
N CYS A 53 -5.74 4.50 1.14
CA CYS A 53 -4.67 4.11 0.22
C CYS A 53 -3.60 3.30 0.95
N ARG A 54 -3.45 2.04 0.58
CA ARG A 54 -2.49 1.12 1.21
C ARG A 54 -1.05 1.48 0.90
N HIS A 55 -0.74 2.00 -0.29
CA HIS A 55 0.61 2.53 -0.57
C HIS A 55 0.97 3.67 0.38
N HIS A 56 0.04 4.62 0.60
CA HIS A 56 0.30 5.71 1.53
C HIS A 56 0.52 5.21 2.97
N VAL A 57 -0.22 4.19 3.42
CA VAL A 57 0.06 3.54 4.72
C VAL A 57 1.47 2.95 4.75
N MET A 58 1.92 2.29 3.67
CA MET A 58 3.28 1.76 3.58
C MET A 58 4.34 2.86 3.56
N GLU A 59 4.07 4.01 2.94
CA GLU A 59 4.95 5.19 3.01
C GLU A 59 5.15 5.66 4.45
N LEU A 60 4.07 5.71 5.24
CA LEU A 60 4.11 6.10 6.65
C LEU A 60 4.89 5.08 7.51
N ILE A 61 4.72 3.78 7.23
CA ILE A 61 5.50 2.72 7.89
C ILE A 61 6.99 2.87 7.58
N LEU A 62 7.36 3.04 6.30
CA LEU A 62 8.74 3.26 5.90
C LEU A 62 9.31 4.54 6.53
N ALA A 63 8.52 5.62 6.55
CA ALA A 63 8.90 6.88 7.19
C ALA A 63 9.22 6.69 8.68
N SER A 64 8.36 5.93 9.38
CA SER A 64 8.52 5.64 10.79
C SER A 64 9.75 4.77 11.08
N ALA A 65 9.97 3.72 10.28
CA ALA A 65 11.17 2.89 10.37
C ALA A 65 12.42 3.74 10.13
N PHE A 66 12.43 4.56 9.09
CA PHE A 66 13.55 5.43 8.76
C PHE A 66 13.84 6.44 9.89
N LYS A 67 12.80 7.08 10.44
CA LYS A 67 12.95 7.99 11.60
C LYS A 67 13.48 7.25 12.83
N ALA A 68 13.04 6.03 13.08
CA ALA A 68 13.56 5.20 14.17
C ALA A 68 15.05 4.88 13.97
N THR A 69 15.47 4.59 12.75
CA THR A 69 16.85 4.16 12.45
C THR A 69 17.84 5.31 12.34
N PHE A 70 17.45 6.42 11.69
CA PHE A 70 18.33 7.55 11.40
C PHE A 70 18.15 8.71 12.41
N GLY A 71 16.97 8.83 13.04
CA GLY A 71 16.62 9.86 14.00
C GLY A 71 15.61 10.87 13.45
N ASP A 72 15.26 11.87 14.25
CA ASP A 72 14.55 13.04 13.75
C ASP A 72 15.47 13.84 12.82
N ALA A 73 14.95 14.25 11.67
CA ALA A 73 15.61 15.23 10.82
C ALA A 73 15.57 16.58 11.53
N THR A 74 16.45 16.77 12.51
CA THR A 74 16.83 18.10 12.99
C THR A 74 17.62 18.76 11.86
N SER A 75 16.90 19.28 10.86
CA SER A 75 17.43 20.15 9.82
C SER A 75 18.71 19.66 9.12
N GLY A 76 18.69 18.45 8.54
CA GLY A 76 19.59 18.16 7.41
C GLY A 76 20.32 16.80 7.28
N PRO A 77 20.55 15.93 8.27
CA PRO A 77 21.54 14.85 8.10
C PRO A 77 21.15 13.75 7.07
N ASP A 78 19.89 13.33 7.00
CA ASP A 78 19.48 12.21 6.13
C ASP A 78 19.51 12.58 4.64
N VAL A 79 19.08 13.80 4.32
CA VAL A 79 19.22 14.36 2.98
C VAL A 79 20.69 14.62 2.66
N GLN A 80 21.52 14.95 3.65
CA GLN A 80 22.96 15.09 3.43
C GLN A 80 23.61 13.76 3.11
N LEU A 81 23.24 12.66 3.78
CA LEU A 81 23.74 11.32 3.44
C LEU A 81 23.44 10.97 1.98
N PHE A 82 22.20 11.19 1.53
CA PHE A 82 21.80 10.96 0.14
C PHE A 82 22.56 11.88 -0.84
N LYS A 83 22.78 13.15 -0.46
CA LYS A 83 23.58 14.10 -1.24
C LYS A 83 25.06 13.69 -1.33
N ARG A 84 25.67 13.22 -0.24
CA ARG A 84 27.06 12.72 -0.23
C ARG A 84 27.17 11.54 -1.19
N PHE A 85 26.22 10.61 -1.12
CA PHE A 85 26.17 9.47 -2.02
C PHE A 85 26.00 9.88 -3.49
N GLN A 86 25.09 10.80 -3.79
CA GLN A 86 24.92 11.34 -5.15
C GLN A 86 26.19 11.98 -5.70
N LYS A 87 26.90 12.76 -4.88
CA LYS A 87 28.16 13.42 -5.28
C LYS A 87 29.28 12.42 -5.55
N LYS A 88 29.28 11.29 -4.84
CA LYS A 88 30.26 10.20 -4.97
C LYS A 88 29.78 9.09 -5.90
N TRP A 89 28.69 9.28 -6.64
CA TRP A 89 28.13 8.26 -7.51
C TRP A 89 29.16 7.79 -8.55
N PRO A 90 29.62 6.52 -8.50
CA PRO A 90 30.75 6.07 -9.28
C PRO A 90 30.42 6.03 -10.77
N THR A 91 31.35 6.52 -11.60
CA THR A 91 31.27 6.47 -13.06
C THR A 91 32.62 6.00 -13.61
N PRO A 92 32.73 4.79 -14.21
CA PRO A 92 31.67 3.81 -14.46
C PRO A 92 31.27 2.99 -13.22
N ILE A 93 29.98 2.64 -13.13
CA ILE A 93 29.30 2.01 -11.98
C ILE A 93 29.89 0.63 -11.56
N LYS A 94 30.66 -0.02 -12.43
CA LYS A 94 30.85 -1.48 -12.40
C LYS A 94 31.84 -2.04 -11.38
N ALA A 95 32.65 -1.27 -10.67
CA ALA A 95 33.78 -1.90 -9.96
C ALA A 95 33.51 -2.36 -8.52
N ASN A 96 32.60 -1.74 -7.75
CA ASN A 96 32.71 -1.82 -6.28
C ASN A 96 31.41 -2.05 -5.49
N ALA A 97 30.28 -2.30 -6.15
CA ALA A 97 29.06 -2.69 -5.44
C ALA A 97 29.26 -4.07 -4.80
N THR A 98 28.90 -4.18 -3.52
CA THR A 98 28.98 -5.41 -2.74
C THR A 98 27.59 -5.96 -2.45
N ILE A 99 27.52 -7.28 -2.25
CA ILE A 99 26.29 -7.93 -1.80
C ILE A 99 25.88 -7.38 -0.43
N ILE A 100 24.58 -7.30 -0.17
CA ILE A 100 24.07 -6.99 1.17
C ILE A 100 24.21 -8.26 2.01
N ASN A 101 25.37 -8.42 2.65
CA ASN A 101 25.66 -9.54 3.55
C ASN A 101 25.43 -9.11 5.00
N ASP A 102 24.21 -9.34 5.51
CA ASP A 102 23.84 -9.14 6.91
C ASP A 102 23.40 -10.50 7.50
N PRO A 103 23.99 -10.96 8.62
CA PRO A 103 23.66 -12.26 9.21
C PRO A 103 22.17 -12.42 9.52
N ARG A 104 21.45 -11.32 9.81
CA ARG A 104 20.01 -11.34 10.08
C ARG A 104 19.16 -11.71 8.86
N LEU A 105 19.75 -11.79 7.66
CA LEU A 105 19.05 -12.29 6.48
C LEU A 105 19.15 -13.82 6.35
N ALA A 106 20.09 -14.48 7.03
CA ALA A 106 20.31 -15.91 6.89
C ALA A 106 19.11 -16.72 7.40
N ASP A 107 18.61 -16.39 8.60
CA ASP A 107 17.66 -17.23 9.35
C ASP A 107 16.17 -16.96 9.04
N HIS A 108 15.85 -16.14 8.04
CA HIS A 108 14.49 -15.68 7.75
C HIS A 108 13.99 -16.13 6.37
N ASP A 109 14.05 -17.43 6.09
CA ASP A 109 13.68 -18.00 4.78
C ASP A 109 12.22 -17.77 4.40
N GLU A 110 11.30 -17.80 5.36
CA GLU A 110 9.88 -17.55 5.08
C GLU A 110 9.61 -16.12 4.58
N TRP A 111 10.19 -15.11 5.25
CA TRP A 111 10.08 -13.71 4.83
C TRP A 111 10.77 -13.46 3.48
N LYS A 112 11.95 -14.05 3.25
CA LYS A 112 12.64 -13.98 1.96
C LYS A 112 11.79 -14.60 0.84
N ARG A 113 11.25 -15.80 1.05
CA ARG A 113 10.42 -16.53 0.08
C ARG A 113 9.16 -15.73 -0.28
N THR A 114 8.38 -15.32 0.72
CA THR A 114 7.13 -14.57 0.49
C THR A 114 7.38 -13.22 -0.16
N THR A 115 8.50 -12.55 0.18
CA THR A 115 8.92 -11.33 -0.51
C THR A 115 9.23 -11.61 -1.99
N LEU A 116 10.03 -12.63 -2.31
CA LEU A 116 10.33 -13.00 -3.70
C LEU A 116 9.07 -13.33 -4.51
N GLU A 117 8.10 -14.02 -3.90
CA GLU A 117 6.80 -14.33 -4.53
C GLU A 117 6.01 -13.06 -4.86
N ALA A 118 5.95 -12.10 -3.93
CA ALA A 118 5.30 -10.81 -4.16
C ALA A 118 5.99 -10.01 -5.29
N LEU A 119 7.33 -9.98 -5.28
CA LEU A 119 8.12 -9.33 -6.32
C LEU A 119 7.92 -9.95 -7.70
N ALA A 120 7.88 -11.29 -7.79
CA ALA A 120 7.66 -12.00 -9.03
C ALA A 120 6.28 -11.69 -9.64
N LYS A 121 5.23 -11.64 -8.80
CA LYS A 121 3.87 -11.26 -9.24
C LYS A 121 3.81 -9.81 -9.73
N ALA A 122 4.55 -8.91 -9.10
CA ALA A 122 4.56 -7.49 -9.47
C ALA A 122 5.49 -7.15 -10.65
N ALA A 123 6.35 -8.08 -11.09
CA ALA A 123 7.37 -7.80 -12.11
C ALA A 123 6.79 -7.35 -13.46
N ALA A 124 5.60 -7.85 -13.83
CA ALA A 124 4.94 -7.51 -15.11
C ALA A 124 4.29 -6.13 -15.10
N THR A 125 3.89 -5.63 -13.94
CA THR A 125 3.06 -4.42 -13.80
C THR A 125 3.82 -3.21 -13.26
N THR A 126 4.99 -3.43 -12.66
CA THR A 126 5.81 -2.37 -12.05
C THR A 126 6.64 -1.61 -13.07
N ARG A 127 6.70 -0.27 -12.91
CA ARG A 127 7.47 0.64 -13.75
C ARG A 127 8.36 1.53 -12.89
N ASP A 128 9.32 2.19 -13.52
CA ASP A 128 10.15 3.24 -12.91
C ASP A 128 10.76 2.83 -11.56
N ASP A 129 10.57 3.62 -10.50
CA ASP A 129 11.18 3.41 -9.18
C ASP A 129 10.74 2.09 -8.53
N TYR A 130 9.50 1.62 -8.78
CA TYR A 130 9.01 0.36 -8.21
C TYR A 130 9.77 -0.83 -8.78
N LYS A 131 10.07 -0.80 -10.09
CA LYS A 131 10.89 -1.84 -10.73
C LYS A 131 12.31 -1.85 -10.15
N GLU A 132 12.89 -0.69 -9.89
CA GLU A 132 14.22 -0.61 -9.28
C GLU A 132 14.23 -1.14 -7.84
N LEU A 133 13.25 -0.79 -7.00
CA LEU A 133 13.15 -1.37 -5.66
C LEU A 133 13.01 -2.90 -5.70
N ALA A 134 12.17 -3.42 -6.61
CA ALA A 134 11.97 -4.85 -6.78
C ALA A 134 13.27 -5.57 -7.16
N GLU A 135 14.00 -5.04 -8.15
CA GLU A 135 15.27 -5.60 -8.62
C GLU A 135 16.33 -5.58 -7.51
N LEU A 136 16.50 -4.45 -6.80
CA LEU A 136 17.45 -4.32 -5.70
C LEU A 136 17.14 -5.31 -4.56
N THR A 137 15.86 -5.44 -4.21
CA THR A 137 15.42 -6.34 -3.14
C THR A 137 15.62 -7.80 -3.52
N ALA A 138 15.21 -8.20 -4.73
CA ALA A 138 15.39 -9.56 -5.22
C ALA A 138 16.88 -9.96 -5.30
N LYS A 139 17.75 -9.05 -5.75
CA LYS A 139 19.20 -9.27 -5.78
C LYS A 139 19.79 -9.39 -4.38
N ALA A 140 19.38 -8.54 -3.45
CA ALA A 140 19.81 -8.63 -2.05
C ALA A 140 19.43 -9.98 -1.42
N ILE A 141 18.20 -10.46 -1.61
CA ILE A 141 17.75 -11.77 -1.10
C ILE A 141 18.58 -12.92 -1.69
N LYS A 142 18.92 -12.85 -2.98
CA LYS A 142 19.71 -13.88 -3.68
C LYS A 142 21.21 -13.82 -3.36
N GLY A 143 21.68 -12.85 -2.57
CA GLY A 143 23.10 -12.64 -2.33
C GLY A 143 23.84 -12.21 -3.61
N GLU A 144 23.17 -11.46 -4.47
CA GLU A 144 23.69 -11.00 -5.76
C GLU A 144 23.78 -9.47 -5.82
N VAL A 145 24.60 -8.98 -6.75
CA VAL A 145 24.67 -7.56 -7.10
C VAL A 145 23.92 -7.33 -8.42
N PRO A 146 23.08 -6.28 -8.54
CA PRO A 146 22.52 -5.87 -9.82
C PRO A 146 23.59 -5.63 -10.90
N THR A 147 23.32 -6.05 -12.13
CA THR A 147 24.23 -5.85 -13.28
C THR A 147 24.30 -4.39 -13.73
N THR A 148 23.25 -3.63 -13.45
CA THR A 148 23.14 -2.19 -13.74
C THR A 148 22.44 -1.51 -12.58
N PHE A 149 22.76 -0.23 -12.36
CA PHE A 149 22.08 0.61 -11.40
C PHE A 149 21.61 1.87 -12.09
N ARG A 150 20.41 2.35 -11.76
CA ARG A 150 19.99 3.67 -12.20
C ARG A 150 20.68 4.71 -11.34
N LYS A 151 21.07 5.83 -11.97
CA LYS A 151 21.64 6.97 -11.23
C LYS A 151 20.64 7.41 -10.14
N PRO A 152 21.09 7.71 -8.91
CA PRO A 152 20.19 8.12 -7.84
C PRO A 152 19.42 9.39 -8.24
N GLY A 153 18.09 9.27 -8.32
CA GLY A 153 17.19 10.34 -8.73
C GLY A 153 17.01 11.44 -7.66
N ALA A 154 16.15 12.42 -7.92
CA ALA A 154 15.91 13.52 -7.01
C ALA A 154 15.40 13.05 -5.63
N HIS A 155 15.99 13.58 -4.56
CA HIS A 155 15.77 13.17 -3.16
C HIS A 155 14.80 14.09 -2.40
N HIS A 156 13.80 14.67 -3.07
CA HIS A 156 12.80 15.51 -2.39
C HIS A 156 12.06 14.69 -1.32
N TYR A 157 11.82 15.30 -0.15
CA TYR A 157 11.20 14.66 1.02
C TYR A 157 9.87 13.94 0.74
N ALA A 158 9.17 14.30 -0.33
CA ALA A 158 7.89 13.72 -0.74
C ALA A 158 7.98 12.39 -1.51
N ARG A 159 9.18 11.91 -1.91
CA ARG A 159 9.35 10.64 -2.62
C ARG A 159 9.80 9.54 -1.67
N TRP A 160 8.87 8.98 -0.91
CA TRP A 160 9.17 8.03 0.17
C TRP A 160 9.87 6.76 -0.31
N MET A 161 9.48 6.26 -1.49
CA MET A 161 10.16 5.16 -2.20
C MET A 161 11.67 5.37 -2.35
N ALA A 162 12.11 6.63 -2.51
CA ALA A 162 13.52 6.95 -2.61
C ALA A 162 14.30 6.52 -1.36
N LYS A 163 13.70 6.57 -0.15
CA LYS A 163 14.38 6.12 1.08
C LYS A 163 14.78 4.65 0.98
N ALA A 164 13.88 3.79 0.52
CA ALA A 164 14.17 2.37 0.39
C ALA A 164 15.26 2.11 -0.67
N ILE A 165 15.11 2.71 -1.86
CA ILE A 165 16.08 2.57 -2.96
C ILE A 165 17.46 3.10 -2.56
N TYR A 166 17.53 4.28 -1.96
CA TYR A 166 18.79 4.88 -1.51
C TYR A 166 19.43 4.04 -0.41
N THR A 167 18.67 3.55 0.56
CA THR A 167 19.20 2.65 1.59
C THR A 167 19.87 1.43 0.95
N LEU A 168 19.17 0.69 0.09
CA LEU A 168 19.73 -0.52 -0.52
C LEU A 168 20.97 -0.20 -1.38
N LYS A 169 20.91 0.86 -2.20
CA LYS A 169 22.07 1.29 -3.00
C LYS A 169 23.26 1.67 -2.12
N MET A 170 23.07 2.52 -1.12
CA MET A 170 24.16 2.96 -0.25
C MET A 170 24.76 1.79 0.54
N THR A 171 23.96 0.80 0.94
CA THR A 171 24.48 -0.42 1.57
C THR A 171 25.37 -1.22 0.61
N MET A 172 24.95 -1.37 -0.65
CA MET A 172 25.76 -2.04 -1.68
C MET A 172 27.05 -1.27 -1.99
N PHE A 173 26.99 0.06 -2.04
CA PHE A 173 28.11 0.95 -2.36
C PHE A 173 28.80 1.55 -1.12
N LYS A 174 28.70 0.89 0.04
CA LYS A 174 29.24 1.39 1.32
C LYS A 174 30.75 1.69 1.31
N ASN A 175 31.49 1.10 0.36
CA ASN A 175 32.93 1.29 0.20
C ASN A 175 33.29 2.49 -0.70
N GLU A 176 32.32 3.08 -1.41
CA GLU A 176 32.55 4.16 -2.38
C GLU A 176 32.50 5.55 -1.78
N PHE A 177 32.04 5.67 -0.54
CA PHE A 177 31.94 6.95 0.13
C PHE A 177 32.07 6.78 1.64
N GLU A 178 32.50 7.86 2.30
CA GLU A 178 32.70 7.85 3.74
C GLU A 178 31.36 7.72 4.47
N LEU A 179 31.30 6.69 5.32
CA LEU A 179 30.21 6.40 6.23
C LEU A 179 30.76 6.38 7.65
N THR A 180 30.08 7.10 8.55
CA THR A 180 30.34 6.92 9.97
C THR A 180 29.90 5.51 10.41
N PRO A 181 30.46 4.95 11.51
CA PRO A 181 29.99 3.68 12.04
C PRO A 181 28.49 3.65 12.36
N ARG A 182 27.92 4.81 12.74
CA ARG A 182 26.48 4.95 12.96
C ARG A 182 25.69 4.85 11.66
N GLU A 183 26.08 5.59 10.62
CA GLU A 183 25.38 5.55 9.33
C GLU A 183 25.43 4.17 8.70
N LEU A 184 26.58 3.47 8.77
CA LEU A 184 26.69 2.10 8.25
C LEU A 184 25.75 1.13 8.97
N ARG A 185 25.70 1.18 10.32
CA ARG A 185 24.76 0.36 11.10
C ARG A 185 23.31 0.68 10.76
N SER A 186 22.97 1.97 10.67
CA SER A 186 21.63 2.42 10.28
C SER A 186 21.23 1.94 8.88
N LEU A 187 22.16 1.95 7.91
CA LEU A 187 21.92 1.41 6.57
C LEU A 187 21.68 -0.10 6.59
N GLN A 188 22.45 -0.85 7.38
CA GLN A 188 22.26 -2.29 7.55
C GLN A 188 20.91 -2.63 8.19
N GLU A 189 20.58 -2.01 9.33
CA GLU A 189 19.29 -2.18 10.01
C GLU A 189 18.10 -1.87 9.10
N MET A 190 18.17 -0.77 8.36
CA MET A 190 17.10 -0.37 7.44
C MET A 190 17.02 -1.29 6.23
N SER A 191 18.16 -1.79 5.70
CA SER A 191 18.18 -2.74 4.59
C SER A 191 17.50 -4.05 4.97
N VAL A 192 17.79 -4.59 6.16
CA VAL A 192 17.13 -5.81 6.68
C VAL A 192 15.62 -5.62 6.77
N PHE A 193 15.16 -4.48 7.31
CA PHE A 193 13.72 -4.17 7.40
C PHE A 193 13.06 -4.07 6.01
N ILE A 194 13.72 -3.41 5.06
CA ILE A 194 13.22 -3.27 3.68
C ILE A 194 13.06 -4.64 3.03
N ILE A 195 14.10 -5.48 3.15
CA ILE A 195 14.18 -6.78 2.49
C ILE A 195 13.19 -7.79 3.08
N LEU A 196 13.09 -7.87 4.41
CA LEU A 196 12.31 -8.90 5.09
C LEU A 196 10.83 -8.53 5.25
N ILE A 197 10.50 -7.24 5.38
CA ILE A 197 9.16 -6.80 5.78
C ILE A 197 8.54 -5.86 4.74
N TYR A 198 9.15 -4.70 4.52
CA TYR A 198 8.50 -3.60 3.80
C TYR A 198 8.26 -3.91 2.32
N ALA A 199 9.21 -4.54 1.63
CA ALA A 199 9.09 -4.79 0.19
C ALA A 199 7.83 -5.62 -0.13
N ARG A 200 7.61 -6.75 0.55
CA ARG A 200 6.40 -7.55 0.38
C ARG A 200 5.14 -6.71 0.58
N ALA A 201 5.07 -6.01 1.72
CA ALA A 201 3.90 -5.21 2.06
C ALA A 201 3.60 -4.12 1.02
N TRP A 202 4.64 -3.51 0.44
CA TRP A 202 4.52 -2.55 -0.65
C TRP A 202 3.94 -3.19 -1.92
N PHE A 203 4.55 -4.27 -2.41
CA PHE A 203 4.15 -4.85 -3.70
C PHE A 203 2.79 -5.55 -3.65
N GLU A 204 2.31 -5.95 -2.47
CA GLU A 204 0.97 -6.50 -2.27
C GLU A 204 -0.08 -5.44 -1.84
N ALA A 205 0.30 -4.17 -1.74
CA ALA A 205 -0.58 -3.08 -1.26
C ALA A 205 -1.80 -2.84 -2.18
N HIS A 206 -1.64 -3.05 -3.48
CA HIS A 206 -2.70 -2.84 -4.47
C HIS A 206 -3.75 -3.95 -4.54
N LEU A 207 -3.54 -5.08 -3.85
CA LEU A 207 -4.43 -6.24 -3.90
C LEU A 207 -5.57 -6.07 -2.89
N ALA A 208 -6.76 -5.68 -3.37
CA ALA A 208 -7.90 -5.37 -2.51
C ALA A 208 -8.47 -6.59 -1.77
N ALA A 209 -8.68 -7.73 -2.45
CA ALA A 209 -9.14 -8.96 -1.81
C ALA A 209 -8.18 -9.43 -0.70
N ASP A 210 -6.88 -9.29 -0.94
CA ASP A 210 -5.84 -9.70 0.01
C ASP A 210 -5.59 -8.64 1.11
N ALA A 211 -6.19 -7.45 1.02
CA ALA A 211 -5.81 -6.33 1.89
C ALA A 211 -5.94 -6.65 3.39
N PRO A 212 -7.06 -7.23 3.89
CA PRO A 212 -7.15 -7.56 5.32
C PRO A 212 -6.13 -8.64 5.73
N PHE A 213 -5.94 -9.68 4.91
CA PHE A 213 -4.96 -10.73 5.19
C PHE A 213 -3.53 -10.18 5.23
N ASN A 214 -3.17 -9.34 4.26
CA ASN A 214 -1.85 -8.73 4.16
C ASN A 214 -1.61 -7.75 5.32
N ASP A 215 -2.61 -6.96 5.70
CA ASP A 215 -2.51 -6.02 6.82
C ASP A 215 -2.36 -6.76 8.16
N LEU A 216 -3.11 -7.86 8.37
CA LEU A 216 -2.96 -8.69 9.57
C LEU A 216 -1.59 -9.38 9.61
N THR A 217 -1.16 -9.94 8.47
CA THR A 217 0.16 -10.57 8.33
C THR A 217 1.28 -9.56 8.61
N LEU A 218 1.19 -8.35 8.05
CA LEU A 218 2.15 -7.28 8.30
C LEU A 218 2.16 -6.91 9.79
N PHE A 219 1.01 -6.85 10.45
CA PHE A 219 0.96 -6.58 11.89
C PHE A 219 1.70 -7.65 12.70
N HIS A 220 1.48 -8.93 12.39
CA HIS A 220 2.21 -10.04 13.01
C HIS A 220 3.71 -9.98 12.73
N ASP A 221 4.08 -9.73 11.47
CA ASP A 221 5.46 -9.66 11.02
C ASP A 221 6.22 -8.50 11.68
N LEU A 222 5.59 -7.32 11.82
CA LEU A 222 6.18 -6.18 12.54
C LEU A 222 6.42 -6.50 14.02
N HIS A 223 5.54 -7.29 14.65
CA HIS A 223 5.71 -7.73 16.03
C HIS A 223 6.82 -8.78 16.17
N LYS A 224 6.88 -9.78 15.29
CA LYS A 224 7.98 -10.74 15.22
C LYS A 224 9.33 -10.07 14.92
N TYR A 225 9.32 -9.01 14.11
CA TYR A 225 10.53 -8.24 13.78
C TYR A 225 11.14 -7.53 15.00
N ARG A 226 10.43 -7.46 16.13
CA ARG A 226 10.96 -6.93 17.40
C ARG A 226 12.22 -7.66 17.84
N ASP A 227 12.34 -8.96 17.55
CA ASP A 227 13.50 -9.78 17.89
C ASP A 227 14.76 -9.36 17.11
N LEU A 228 14.58 -8.79 15.91
CA LEU A 228 15.68 -8.26 15.09
C LEU A 228 15.99 -6.80 15.39
N ASN A 229 14.95 -5.98 15.60
CA ASN A 229 15.09 -4.56 15.93
C ASN A 229 13.82 -4.02 16.61
N SER A 230 13.84 -4.00 17.94
CA SER A 230 12.72 -3.53 18.76
C SER A 230 12.33 -2.08 18.48
N LYS A 231 13.30 -1.22 18.19
CA LYS A 231 13.06 0.21 17.92
C LYS A 231 12.28 0.43 16.62
N ILE A 232 12.65 -0.27 15.53
CA ILE A 232 11.92 -0.21 14.26
C ILE A 232 10.53 -0.81 14.44
N SER A 233 10.44 -1.98 15.07
CA SER A 233 9.17 -2.67 15.35
C SER A 233 8.19 -1.78 16.12
N GLU A 234 8.59 -1.22 17.26
CA GLU A 234 7.73 -0.39 18.10
C GLU A 234 7.25 0.88 17.38
N ALA A 235 8.14 1.53 16.62
CA ALA A 235 7.79 2.72 15.85
C ALA A 235 6.80 2.41 14.73
N THR A 236 7.04 1.35 13.96
CA THR A 236 6.20 0.95 12.82
C THR A 236 4.86 0.41 13.26
N VAL A 237 4.81 -0.42 14.32
CA VAL A 237 3.56 -0.86 14.97
C VAL A 237 2.73 0.32 15.44
N LYS A 238 3.34 1.27 16.15
CA LYS A 238 2.64 2.47 16.65
C LYS A 238 2.03 3.29 15.51
N THR A 239 2.73 3.38 14.39
CA THR A 239 2.24 4.04 13.18
C THR A 239 1.10 3.25 12.56
N PHE A 240 1.29 1.94 12.33
CA PHE A 240 0.34 1.10 11.63
C PHE A 240 -1.00 0.95 12.37
N LYS A 241 -0.99 0.91 13.72
CA LYS A 241 -2.21 0.90 14.56
C LYS A 241 -3.17 2.08 14.30
N ARG A 242 -2.70 3.18 13.70
CA ARG A 242 -3.52 4.33 13.31
C ARG A 242 -4.15 4.20 11.92
N HIS A 243 -3.84 3.11 11.22
CA HIS A 243 -4.18 2.88 9.82
C HIS A 243 -4.72 1.47 9.58
N PHE A 244 -5.37 0.86 10.57
CA PHE A 244 -6.00 -0.47 10.50
C PHE A 244 -7.31 -0.50 9.71
N TRP A 245 -7.43 0.31 8.66
CA TRP A 245 -8.65 0.47 7.86
C TRP A 245 -9.17 -0.88 7.35
N TYR A 246 -8.30 -1.75 6.81
CA TYR A 246 -8.69 -3.06 6.28
C TYR A 246 -8.85 -4.16 7.34
N LEU A 247 -8.47 -3.86 8.59
CA LEU A 247 -8.79 -4.70 9.76
C LEU A 247 -10.07 -4.22 10.48
N GLY A 248 -10.68 -3.14 9.99
CA GLY A 248 -11.98 -2.67 10.43
C GLY A 248 -13.08 -3.63 10.01
N THR A 249 -14.16 -3.64 10.78
CA THR A 249 -15.32 -4.53 10.55
C THR A 249 -15.93 -4.33 9.16
N ASP A 250 -15.86 -3.13 8.60
CA ASP A 250 -16.41 -2.77 7.28
C ASP A 250 -15.62 -3.32 6.08
N LEU A 251 -14.31 -3.54 6.22
CA LEU A 251 -13.42 -3.96 5.13
C LEU A 251 -12.82 -5.36 5.29
N VAL A 252 -12.83 -5.93 6.50
CA VAL A 252 -12.29 -7.29 6.73
C VAL A 252 -13.02 -8.36 5.89
N GLY A 253 -14.29 -8.12 5.55
CA GLY A 253 -15.10 -9.00 4.69
C GLY A 253 -14.51 -9.25 3.30
N LEU A 254 -13.66 -8.34 2.79
CA LEU A 254 -12.97 -8.51 1.51
C LEU A 254 -12.08 -9.77 1.48
N ALA A 255 -11.59 -10.21 2.65
CA ALA A 255 -10.71 -11.37 2.77
C ALA A 255 -11.39 -12.70 2.41
N LEU A 256 -12.73 -12.75 2.41
CA LEU A 256 -13.49 -13.93 1.94
C LEU A 256 -13.20 -14.24 0.46
N PHE A 257 -12.78 -13.24 -0.33
CA PHE A 257 -12.43 -13.38 -1.75
C PHE A 257 -10.93 -13.61 -2.01
N SER A 258 -10.09 -13.59 -0.96
CA SER A 258 -8.65 -13.84 -1.09
C SER A 258 -8.35 -15.33 -1.21
N ASP A 259 -7.39 -15.68 -2.08
CA ASP A 259 -6.86 -17.05 -2.16
C ASP A 259 -5.81 -17.36 -1.08
N LYS A 260 -5.37 -16.34 -0.31
CA LYS A 260 -4.42 -16.52 0.81
C LYS A 260 -5.10 -16.98 2.09
N VAL A 261 -6.40 -16.72 2.23
CA VAL A 261 -7.18 -17.13 3.39
C VAL A 261 -7.60 -18.58 3.22
N THR A 262 -7.26 -19.43 4.20
CA THR A 262 -7.55 -20.86 4.13
C THR A 262 -9.06 -21.13 4.21
N ILE A 263 -9.46 -22.33 3.78
CA ILE A 263 -10.86 -22.75 3.83
C ILE A 263 -11.35 -22.78 5.28
N GLU A 264 -10.52 -23.24 6.21
CA GLU A 264 -10.82 -23.30 7.64
C GLU A 264 -11.06 -21.91 8.21
N GLU A 265 -10.21 -20.94 7.87
CA GLU A 265 -10.36 -19.56 8.35
C GLU A 265 -11.60 -18.89 7.74
N LYS A 266 -11.85 -19.05 6.43
CA LYS A 266 -13.09 -18.58 5.79
C LYS A 266 -14.34 -19.19 6.43
N THR A 267 -14.28 -20.47 6.80
CA THR A 267 -15.41 -21.15 7.45
C THR A 267 -15.72 -20.49 8.79
N LYS A 268 -14.71 -20.24 9.62
CA LYS A 268 -14.88 -19.52 10.90
C LYS A 268 -15.41 -18.09 10.70
N MET A 269 -14.92 -17.37 9.69
CA MET A 269 -15.43 -16.04 9.35
C MET A 269 -16.93 -16.08 9.04
N VAL A 270 -17.39 -17.06 8.24
CA VAL A 270 -18.82 -17.22 7.89
C VAL A 270 -19.67 -17.59 9.10
N GLU A 271 -19.18 -18.48 9.98
CA GLU A 271 -19.87 -18.82 11.22
C GLU A 271 -20.10 -17.57 12.10
N LYS A 272 -19.09 -16.70 12.20
CA LYS A 272 -19.18 -15.43 12.94
C LYS A 272 -20.22 -14.46 12.35
N LEU A 273 -20.32 -14.39 11.02
CA LEU A 273 -21.35 -13.60 10.33
C LEU A 273 -22.78 -14.05 10.70
N ALA A 274 -23.00 -15.35 10.94
CA ALA A 274 -24.31 -15.90 11.24
C ALA A 274 -24.77 -15.64 12.68
N ILE A 275 -23.83 -15.64 13.64
CA ILE A 275 -24.14 -15.67 15.08
C ILE A 275 -24.48 -14.28 15.65
N ASP A 276 -23.77 -13.23 15.25
CA ASP A 276 -23.74 -12.01 16.05
C ASP A 276 -25.06 -11.22 16.04
N LYS A 277 -25.55 -10.74 17.20
CA LYS A 277 -26.90 -10.14 17.33
C LYS A 277 -26.92 -8.66 17.66
N ASP A 278 -25.82 -8.03 18.06
CA ASP A 278 -25.85 -6.63 18.48
C ASP A 278 -24.67 -5.81 17.95
N LEU A 279 -25.04 -4.68 17.34
CA LEU A 279 -24.17 -3.74 16.65
C LEU A 279 -23.78 -2.62 17.63
N ASP A 280 -22.49 -2.39 17.89
CA ASP A 280 -22.07 -1.07 18.35
C ASP A 280 -21.66 -0.25 17.11
N LYS A 281 -22.48 0.75 16.76
CA LYS A 281 -22.46 1.54 15.51
C LYS A 281 -21.19 2.39 15.31
N LYS A 282 -20.10 2.09 16.01
CA LYS A 282 -18.86 2.86 15.92
C LYS A 282 -17.95 2.20 14.90
N ARG A 283 -17.69 2.91 13.81
CA ARG A 283 -16.60 2.66 12.83
C ARG A 283 -15.21 2.78 13.47
N TRP A 284 -14.99 2.10 14.58
CA TRP A 284 -13.72 2.10 15.24
C TRP A 284 -13.00 0.81 14.93
N THR A 285 -11.84 0.95 14.29
CA THR A 285 -10.74 0.01 14.32
C THR A 285 -10.38 -0.27 15.78
N THR A 286 -11.07 -1.21 16.44
CA THR A 286 -10.57 -1.80 17.68
C THR A 286 -9.31 -2.55 17.28
N ALA A 287 -8.19 -1.82 17.36
CA ALA A 287 -6.90 -2.36 17.06
C ALA A 287 -6.72 -3.62 17.91
N PRO A 288 -6.42 -4.78 17.30
CA PRO A 288 -6.13 -5.97 18.07
C PRO A 288 -5.10 -5.65 19.15
N GLN A 289 -5.48 -5.89 20.41
CA GLN A 289 -4.65 -5.55 21.58
C GLN A 289 -3.41 -6.43 21.63
N ASP A 290 -3.56 -7.70 21.24
CA ASP A 290 -2.50 -8.68 21.11
C ASP A 290 -2.40 -9.18 19.64
N PRO A 291 -1.26 -8.99 18.96
CA PRO A 291 -1.00 -9.49 17.61
C PRO A 291 -0.80 -10.99 17.55
N SER A 292 -0.46 -11.67 18.64
CA SER A 292 -0.04 -13.07 18.56
C SER A 292 -1.21 -14.05 18.42
N SER A 293 -2.43 -13.59 18.69
CA SER A 293 -3.62 -14.45 18.79
C SER A 293 -4.75 -14.06 17.84
N VAL A 294 -4.67 -12.91 17.18
CA VAL A 294 -5.79 -12.39 16.39
C VAL A 294 -5.79 -13.00 14.99
N THR A 295 -6.95 -13.55 14.64
CA THR A 295 -7.24 -14.11 13.32
C THR A 295 -8.20 -13.19 12.56
N LEU A 296 -8.43 -13.46 11.28
CA LEU A 296 -9.42 -12.68 10.51
C LEU A 296 -10.83 -12.95 11.03
N SER A 297 -11.11 -14.18 11.46
CA SER A 297 -12.40 -14.56 12.03
C SER A 297 -12.73 -13.82 13.34
N ASP A 298 -11.73 -13.38 14.09
CA ASP A 298 -11.93 -12.57 15.31
C ASP A 298 -12.36 -11.13 15.01
N LEU A 299 -12.11 -10.65 13.78
CA LEU A 299 -12.38 -9.29 13.34
C LEU A 299 -13.71 -9.17 12.57
N VAL A 300 -14.27 -10.29 12.12
CA VAL A 300 -15.50 -10.34 11.33
C VAL A 300 -16.73 -10.24 12.23
N THR A 301 -17.64 -9.35 11.85
CA THR A 301 -18.95 -9.17 12.48
C THR A 301 -20.01 -9.01 11.39
N LYS A 302 -21.31 -8.92 11.73
CA LYS A 302 -22.36 -8.70 10.72
C LYS A 302 -22.15 -7.42 9.90
N GLU A 303 -21.50 -6.41 10.47
CA GLU A 303 -21.08 -5.18 9.78
C GLU A 303 -20.12 -5.44 8.62
N SER A 304 -19.42 -6.58 8.56
CA SER A 304 -18.59 -6.94 7.41
C SER A 304 -19.38 -7.11 6.12
N LEU A 305 -20.69 -7.36 6.19
CA LEU A 305 -21.60 -7.36 5.04
C LEU A 305 -21.87 -5.94 4.49
N PHE A 306 -21.41 -4.89 5.18
CA PHE A 306 -21.47 -3.53 4.64
C PHE A 306 -20.68 -3.40 3.34
N SER A 307 -19.48 -4.00 3.26
CA SER A 307 -18.71 -4.05 2.00
C SER A 307 -19.46 -4.75 0.87
N PHE A 308 -20.21 -5.81 1.17
CA PHE A 308 -21.03 -6.53 0.20
C PHE A 308 -22.15 -5.64 -0.32
N THR A 309 -22.81 -4.91 0.57
CA THR A 309 -23.91 -3.99 0.22
C THR A 309 -23.41 -2.85 -0.67
N GLU A 310 -22.33 -2.18 -0.28
CA GLU A 310 -21.79 -1.03 -1.00
C GLU A 310 -21.16 -1.41 -2.35
N LEU A 311 -20.57 -2.60 -2.44
CA LEU A 311 -20.01 -3.14 -3.69
C LEU A 311 -21.03 -3.94 -4.51
N LYS A 312 -22.29 -4.06 -4.05
CA LYS A 312 -23.37 -4.80 -4.71
C LYS A 312 -23.03 -6.27 -4.98
N LEU A 313 -22.36 -6.90 -4.02
CA LEU A 313 -21.98 -8.31 -4.08
C LEU A 313 -23.16 -9.20 -3.65
N ASP A 314 -23.43 -10.25 -4.41
CA ASP A 314 -24.39 -11.27 -4.00
C ASP A 314 -23.77 -12.15 -2.90
N ALA A 315 -24.37 -12.12 -1.72
CA ALA A 315 -23.93 -12.88 -0.54
C ALA A 315 -24.56 -14.28 -0.43
N SER A 316 -25.36 -14.71 -1.41
CA SER A 316 -26.05 -16.01 -1.41
C SER A 316 -25.11 -17.20 -1.24
N PHE A 317 -23.87 -17.10 -1.76
CA PHE A 317 -22.86 -18.14 -1.63
C PHE A 317 -22.44 -18.41 -0.17
N LEU A 318 -22.63 -17.46 0.75
CA LEU A 318 -22.31 -17.65 2.18
C LEU A 318 -23.16 -18.74 2.84
N GLN A 319 -24.30 -19.12 2.24
CA GLN A 319 -25.15 -20.22 2.72
C GLN A 319 -24.60 -21.60 2.33
N SER A 320 -23.67 -21.65 1.38
CA SER A 320 -23.04 -22.89 0.92
C SER A 320 -21.71 -23.13 1.64
N PRO A 321 -21.28 -24.40 1.81
CA PRO A 321 -19.96 -24.71 2.36
C PRO A 321 -18.84 -24.04 1.55
N VAL A 322 -17.81 -23.50 2.23
CA VAL A 322 -16.71 -22.77 1.59
C VAL A 322 -16.03 -23.56 0.47
N LEU A 323 -15.95 -24.89 0.61
CA LEU A 323 -15.38 -25.79 -0.40
C LEU A 323 -16.10 -25.72 -1.77
N SER A 324 -17.41 -25.44 -1.79
CA SER A 324 -18.18 -25.38 -3.04
C SER A 324 -18.21 -23.98 -3.67
N TRP A 325 -17.64 -22.95 -3.02
CA TRP A 325 -17.67 -21.58 -3.53
C TRP A 325 -17.01 -21.42 -4.90
N LYS A 326 -16.02 -22.26 -5.23
CA LYS A 326 -15.34 -22.22 -6.53
C LYS A 326 -16.26 -22.50 -7.72
N GLU A 327 -17.38 -23.17 -7.48
CA GLU A 327 -18.39 -23.51 -8.49
C GLU A 327 -19.59 -22.55 -8.42
N ASN A 328 -19.59 -21.61 -7.47
CA ASN A 328 -20.68 -20.69 -7.26
C ASN A 328 -20.46 -19.39 -8.07
N GLU A 329 -21.42 -19.09 -8.95
CA GLU A 329 -21.37 -17.90 -9.82
C GLU A 329 -21.31 -16.60 -9.03
N ALA A 330 -22.09 -16.46 -7.95
CA ALA A 330 -22.11 -15.26 -7.11
C ALA A 330 -20.74 -15.02 -6.44
N TYR A 331 -20.07 -16.08 -5.97
CA TYR A 331 -18.71 -15.98 -5.44
C TYR A 331 -17.72 -15.53 -6.52
N TYR A 332 -17.80 -16.09 -7.73
CA TYR A 332 -16.90 -15.72 -8.83
C TYR A 332 -17.06 -14.25 -9.22
N GLN A 333 -18.30 -13.79 -9.43
CA GLN A 333 -18.60 -12.39 -9.74
C GLN A 333 -18.17 -11.44 -8.62
N GLY A 334 -18.37 -11.84 -7.36
CA GLY A 334 -17.91 -11.09 -6.21
C GLY A 334 -16.39 -10.99 -6.15
N LYS A 335 -15.69 -12.10 -6.42
CA LYS A 335 -14.23 -12.15 -6.46
C LYS A 335 -13.67 -11.23 -7.55
N GLU A 336 -14.23 -11.29 -8.76
CA GLU A 336 -13.84 -10.41 -9.87
C GLU A 336 -14.06 -8.94 -9.50
N THR A 337 -15.22 -8.60 -8.93
CA THR A 337 -15.52 -7.23 -8.49
C THR A 337 -14.52 -6.73 -7.45
N VAL A 338 -14.28 -7.52 -6.40
CA VAL A 338 -13.36 -7.15 -5.31
C VAL A 338 -11.93 -7.02 -5.79
N GLN A 339 -11.47 -7.86 -6.73
CA GLN A 339 -10.12 -7.74 -7.30
C GLN A 339 -9.88 -6.41 -8.02
N HIS A 340 -10.93 -5.76 -8.53
CA HIS A 340 -10.85 -4.47 -9.22
C HIS A 340 -11.12 -3.26 -8.31
N VAL A 341 -11.40 -3.46 -7.02
CA VAL A 341 -11.58 -2.36 -6.08
C VAL A 341 -10.26 -1.60 -5.92
N ALA A 342 -10.29 -0.29 -6.14
CA ALA A 342 -9.13 0.56 -5.96
C ALA A 342 -8.83 0.78 -4.48
N VAL A 343 -7.73 0.17 -4.01
CA VAL A 343 -7.18 0.35 -2.64
C VAL A 343 -5.88 1.15 -2.61
N THR A 344 -5.51 1.71 -3.76
CA THR A 344 -4.37 2.63 -3.95
C THR A 344 -4.83 3.80 -4.82
N ASN A 345 -4.29 4.99 -4.57
CA ASN A 345 -4.67 6.22 -5.26
C ASN A 345 -3.64 6.67 -6.32
N ASP A 346 -2.56 5.90 -6.57
CA ASP A 346 -1.51 6.24 -7.54
C ASP A 346 -2.04 6.65 -8.93
N PRO A 347 -3.09 6.00 -9.51
CA PRO A 347 -3.65 6.44 -10.78
C PRO A 347 -4.28 7.83 -10.70
N ALA A 348 -4.98 8.15 -9.60
CA ALA A 348 -5.59 9.44 -9.38
C ALA A 348 -4.53 10.54 -9.22
N GLU A 349 -3.47 10.29 -8.43
CA GLU A 349 -2.37 11.24 -8.27
C GLU A 349 -1.65 11.52 -9.59
N ARG A 350 -1.39 10.47 -10.39
CA ARG A 350 -0.81 10.62 -11.74
C ARG A 350 -1.74 11.40 -12.67
N GLY A 351 -3.04 11.15 -12.60
CA GLY A 351 -4.04 11.89 -13.36
C GLY A 351 -4.04 13.39 -13.02
N ILE A 352 -4.03 13.72 -11.73
CA ILE A 352 -3.97 15.10 -11.23
C ILE A 352 -2.67 15.78 -11.68
N LYS A 353 -1.53 15.10 -11.56
CA LYS A 353 -0.24 15.63 -12.01
C LYS A 353 -0.24 15.89 -13.52
N LEU A 354 -0.72 14.93 -14.31
CA LEU A 354 -0.79 15.03 -15.77
C LEU A 354 -1.66 16.22 -16.20
N ILE A 355 -2.86 16.36 -15.62
CA ILE A 355 -3.76 17.46 -15.99
C ILE A 355 -3.22 18.82 -15.51
N THR A 356 -2.57 18.86 -14.35
CA THR A 356 -1.95 20.09 -13.82
C THR A 356 -0.83 20.55 -14.75
N ASP A 357 0.06 19.65 -15.16
CA ASP A 357 1.15 19.98 -16.08
C ASP A 357 0.60 20.40 -17.45
N TYR A 358 -0.38 19.66 -17.97
CA TYR A 358 -1.03 19.99 -19.23
C TYR A 358 -1.72 21.37 -19.21
N SER A 359 -2.39 21.70 -18.10
CA SER A 359 -3.10 22.98 -17.93
C SER A 359 -2.19 24.20 -18.00
N GLN A 360 -0.89 24.01 -17.78
CA GLN A 360 0.12 25.07 -17.81
C GLN A 360 0.79 25.25 -19.17
N ILE A 361 0.65 24.29 -20.09
CA ILE A 361 1.48 24.24 -21.31
C ILE A 361 0.80 24.86 -22.54
N LEU A 362 -0.46 24.53 -22.82
CA LEU A 362 -1.04 24.79 -24.16
C LEU A 362 -1.92 26.03 -24.26
N THR A 363 -2.85 26.21 -23.31
CA THR A 363 -3.78 27.34 -23.34
C THR A 363 -4.16 27.72 -21.92
N LYS A 364 -4.41 29.02 -21.70
CA LYS A 364 -4.99 29.55 -20.47
C LYS A 364 -6.51 29.62 -20.53
N ASP A 365 -7.10 29.56 -21.72
CA ASP A 365 -8.55 29.55 -21.93
C ASP A 365 -9.17 28.20 -21.53
N GLU A 366 -10.28 28.25 -20.78
CA GLU A 366 -10.93 27.05 -20.24
C GLU A 366 -11.73 26.28 -21.29
N SER A 367 -12.37 26.99 -22.23
CA SER A 367 -13.16 26.35 -23.28
C SER A 367 -12.27 25.59 -24.27
N ASP A 368 -11.16 26.20 -24.69
CA ASP A 368 -10.15 25.55 -25.53
C ASP A 368 -9.54 24.34 -24.81
N ARG A 369 -9.28 24.46 -23.51
CA ARG A 369 -8.73 23.37 -22.69
C ARG A 369 -9.69 22.18 -22.65
N GLN A 370 -10.98 22.41 -22.42
CA GLN A 370 -11.99 21.34 -22.41
C GLN A 370 -12.13 20.68 -23.79
N ALA A 371 -12.13 21.46 -24.87
CA ALA A 371 -12.18 20.95 -26.24
C ALA A 371 -10.97 20.06 -26.56
N LEU A 372 -9.76 20.50 -26.17
CA LEU A 372 -8.53 19.73 -26.34
C LEU A 372 -8.55 18.41 -25.57
N LEU A 373 -9.02 18.40 -24.32
CA LEU A 373 -9.12 17.17 -23.53
C LEU A 373 -10.06 16.16 -24.18
N GLN A 374 -11.22 16.62 -24.67
CA GLN A 374 -12.17 15.76 -25.39
C GLN A 374 -11.56 15.25 -26.70
N ALA A 375 -10.82 16.08 -27.43
CA ALA A 375 -10.14 15.68 -28.67
C ALA A 375 -9.04 14.63 -28.42
N VAL A 376 -8.22 14.80 -27.38
CA VAL A 376 -7.16 13.85 -26.99
C VAL A 376 -7.76 12.53 -26.53
N GLU A 377 -8.79 12.56 -25.68
CA GLU A 377 -9.47 11.35 -25.22
C GLU A 377 -10.14 10.61 -26.38
N ARG A 378 -10.82 11.34 -27.28
CA ARG A 378 -11.38 10.77 -28.51
C ARG A 378 -10.29 10.14 -29.38
N HIS A 379 -9.17 10.83 -29.58
CA HIS A 379 -8.04 10.31 -30.34
C HIS A 379 -7.45 9.05 -29.68
N ARG A 380 -7.31 9.02 -28.35
CA ARG A 380 -6.86 7.83 -27.61
C ARG A 380 -7.81 6.66 -27.85
N ARG A 381 -9.12 6.86 -27.73
CA ARG A 381 -10.11 5.80 -27.98
C ARG A 381 -10.13 5.31 -29.43
N LEU A 382 -9.88 6.19 -30.39
CA LEU A 382 -9.87 5.84 -31.82
C LEU A 382 -8.57 5.15 -32.26
N ASN A 383 -7.43 5.55 -31.67
CA ASN A 383 -6.11 5.11 -32.10
C ASN A 383 -5.44 4.12 -31.13
N LEU A 384 -6.09 3.77 -30.03
CA LEU A 384 -5.76 2.60 -29.20
C LEU A 384 -6.91 1.59 -29.34
N ASN A 385 -6.68 0.56 -30.15
CA ASN A 385 -7.43 -0.70 -30.10
C ASN A 385 -6.63 -1.72 -29.24
N PRO A 386 -7.29 -2.77 -28.74
CA PRO A 386 -7.28 -3.21 -27.35
C PRO A 386 -6.02 -4.02 -27.03
N ASN A 387 -5.43 -3.77 -25.86
CA ASN A 387 -4.64 -4.75 -25.13
C ASN A 387 -5.05 -4.71 -23.67
#